data_AF-A0A0C2ILF1-F1
#
_entry.id   AF-A0A0C2ILF1-F1
#
_cell.length_a   1.000
_cell.length_b   1.000
_cell.length_c   1.000
_cell.angle_alpha   90.00
_cell.angle_beta   90.00
_cell.angle_gamma   90.00
#
_symmetry.space_group_name_H-M   'P 1'
#
loop_
_entity.id
_entity.type
_entity.pdbx_description
1 polymer ?
#
loop_
_entity_poly.entity_id
_entity_poly.type
_entity_poly.pdbx_seq_one_letter_code
_entity_poly.pdbx_strand_id
1 'polypeptide(L)'
;MGILGLALCALPLGYAALSLWGERGFRQALPTLPTVQANSRSAPAERAPLNHAAVATVMGLVAQGALARSAEPLKLQASFVSSVGDSRALLAGADGQRIYRVGESLPGGSVLRRIEIGRVLLWRNGREELLALEPPGRTTLQAIKGSAPGAVAPASSLYLRPTATKRQSE
;
A
#
# COMPACT_ATOMS: atom_id res chain seq x y z
N MET A 1 11.93 -53.76 52.03
CA MET A 1 11.04 -52.73 51.45
C MET A 1 10.70 -51.70 52.51
N GLY A 2 11.73 -51.14 53.16
CA GLY A 2 11.59 -50.47 54.45
C GLY A 2 12.21 -49.08 54.40
N ILE A 3 11.53 -48.15 55.08
CA ILE A 3 11.92 -46.77 55.42
C ILE A 3 12.21 -45.85 54.22
N LEU A 4 13.07 -46.23 53.27
CA LEU A 4 13.41 -45.41 52.10
C LEU A 4 12.20 -45.16 51.19
N GLY A 5 11.38 -46.19 50.93
CA GLY A 5 10.15 -46.03 50.14
C GLY A 5 9.07 -45.20 50.85
N LEU A 6 9.01 -45.31 52.18
CA LEU A 6 8.07 -44.52 53.00
C LEU A 6 8.48 -43.04 53.04
N ALA A 7 9.78 -42.77 53.19
CA ALA A 7 10.33 -41.42 53.11
C ALA A 7 10.14 -40.81 51.70
N LEU A 8 10.33 -41.61 50.65
CA LEU A 8 10.15 -41.16 49.26
C LEU A 8 8.69 -40.79 48.95
N CYS A 9 7.71 -41.45 49.57
CA CYS A 9 6.29 -41.10 49.43
C CYS A 9 5.85 -39.98 50.37
N ALA A 10 6.39 -39.91 51.59
CA ALA A 10 6.01 -38.90 52.57
C ALA A 10 6.41 -37.48 52.14
N LEU A 11 7.53 -37.34 51.42
CA LEU A 11 8.03 -36.04 50.96
C LEU A 11 7.08 -35.34 49.96
N PRO A 12 6.65 -35.97 48.84
CA PRO A 12 5.73 -35.34 47.91
C PRO A 12 4.33 -35.16 48.51
N LEU A 13 3.89 -36.06 49.40
CA LEU A 13 2.61 -35.93 50.09
C LEU A 13 2.59 -34.73 51.05
N GLY A 14 3.66 -34.56 51.84
CA GLY A 14 3.81 -33.39 52.72
C GLY A 14 3.87 -32.08 51.93
N TYR A 15 4.60 -32.06 50.81
CA TYR A 15 4.68 -30.90 49.93
C TYR A 15 3.33 -30.55 49.29
N ALA A 16 2.58 -31.56 48.84
CA ALA A 16 1.24 -31.38 48.29
C ALA A 16 0.27 -30.81 49.33
N ALA A 17 0.34 -31.29 50.58
CA ALA A 17 -0.48 -30.79 51.68
C ALA A 17 -0.16 -29.32 52.01
N LEU A 18 1.13 -28.95 52.07
CA LEU A 18 1.59 -27.57 52.26
C LEU A 18 1.12 -26.66 51.13
N SER A 19 1.23 -27.12 49.88
CA SER A 19 0.82 -26.36 48.69
C SER A 19 -0.69 -26.12 48.69
N LEU A 20 -1.48 -27.13 49.02
CA LEU A 20 -2.94 -27.02 49.09
C LEU A 20 -3.39 -26.10 50.23
N TRP A 21 -2.67 -26.10 51.35
CA TRP A 21 -2.91 -25.17 52.45
C TRP A 21 -2.64 -23.72 52.04
N GLY A 22 -1.49 -23.47 51.39
CA GLY A 22 -1.13 -22.15 50.88
C GLY A 22 -2.13 -21.63 49.85
N GLU A 23 -2.54 -22.48 48.91
CA GLU A 23 -3.54 -22.13 47.89
C GLU A 23 -4.88 -21.77 48.53
N ARG A 24 -5.33 -22.53 49.54
CA ARG A 24 -6.58 -22.21 50.26
C ARG A 24 -6.50 -20.84 50.94
N GLY A 25 -5.40 -20.54 51.62
CA GLY A 25 -5.19 -19.23 52.24
C GLY A 25 -5.19 -18.09 51.22
N PHE A 26 -4.51 -18.29 50.09
CA PHE A 26 -4.50 -17.32 48.99
C PHE A 26 -5.90 -17.10 48.41
N ARG A 27 -6.67 -18.17 48.18
CA ARG A 27 -8.04 -18.10 47.66
C ARG A 27 -9.00 -17.39 48.61
N GLN A 28 -8.80 -17.54 49.93
CA GLN A 28 -9.58 -16.83 50.94
C GLN A 28 -9.18 -15.35 51.05
N ALA A 29 -7.92 -15.01 50.77
CA ALA A 29 -7.41 -13.64 50.82
C ALA A 29 -7.69 -12.83 49.55
N LEU A 30 -8.11 -13.47 48.45
CA LEU A 30 -8.53 -12.77 47.24
C LEU A 30 -9.80 -11.95 47.53
N PRO A 31 -9.79 -10.63 47.28
CA PRO A 31 -11.00 -9.82 47.35
C PRO A 31 -12.04 -10.41 46.40
N THR A 32 -13.25 -10.67 46.89
CA THR A 32 -14.39 -11.00 46.04
C THR A 32 -14.68 -9.81 45.15
N LEU A 33 -14.20 -9.86 43.90
CA LEU A 33 -14.54 -8.85 42.91
C LEU A 33 -16.06 -8.90 42.73
N PRO A 34 -16.76 -7.75 42.79
CA PRO A 34 -18.18 -7.71 42.52
C PRO A 34 -18.40 -8.28 41.12
N THR A 35 -19.09 -9.42 41.07
CA THR A 35 -19.50 -10.01 39.80
C THR A 35 -20.48 -9.00 39.22
N VAL A 36 -20.09 -8.30 38.16
CA VAL A 36 -21.01 -7.43 37.43
C VAL A 36 -22.11 -8.34 36.91
N GLN A 37 -23.25 -8.37 37.60
CA GLN A 37 -24.46 -8.95 37.04
C GLN A 37 -24.66 -8.23 35.72
N ALA A 38 -24.63 -8.99 34.62
CA ALA A 38 -25.12 -8.50 33.36
C ALA A 38 -26.60 -8.19 33.59
N ASN A 39 -26.90 -6.93 33.91
CA ASN A 39 -28.25 -6.40 33.84
C ASN A 39 -28.80 -6.89 32.51
N SER A 40 -29.96 -7.54 32.54
CA SER A 40 -30.70 -8.02 31.37
C SER A 40 -30.87 -6.84 30.43
N ARG A 41 -29.87 -6.61 29.58
CA ARG A 41 -29.80 -5.47 28.69
C ARG A 41 -30.85 -5.79 27.65
N SER A 42 -31.96 -5.04 27.72
CA SER A 42 -32.96 -4.94 26.66
C SER A 42 -32.25 -5.05 25.31
N ALA A 43 -32.76 -5.91 24.44
CA ALA A 43 -32.16 -6.29 23.16
C ALA A 43 -31.44 -5.09 22.52
N PRO A 44 -30.19 -5.25 22.03
CA PRO A 44 -29.44 -4.12 21.51
C PRO A 44 -30.29 -3.43 20.45
N ALA A 45 -30.51 -2.12 20.62
CA ALA A 45 -31.13 -1.31 19.58
C ALA A 45 -30.43 -1.63 18.25
N GLU A 46 -31.24 -1.88 17.22
CA GLU A 46 -30.76 -2.22 15.88
C GLU A 46 -29.61 -1.28 15.52
N ARG A 47 -28.41 -1.86 15.36
CA ARG A 47 -27.20 -1.06 15.19
C ARG A 47 -27.40 -0.25 13.92
N ALA A 48 -27.35 1.08 14.06
CA ALA A 48 -27.42 1.96 12.90
C ALA A 48 -26.40 1.48 11.85
N PRO A 49 -26.79 1.44 10.56
CA PRO A 49 -25.92 0.93 9.51
C PRO A 49 -24.61 1.72 9.49
N LEU A 50 -23.50 0.98 9.38
CA LEU A 50 -22.16 1.57 9.36
C LEU A 50 -22.05 2.49 8.13
N ASN A 51 -21.59 3.73 8.34
CA ASN A 51 -21.38 4.65 7.22
C ASN A 51 -20.09 4.25 6.47
N HIS A 52 -20.23 3.42 5.44
CA HIS A 52 -19.11 2.93 4.64
C HIS A 52 -18.34 4.06 3.93
N ALA A 53 -19.03 5.16 3.58
CA ALA A 53 -18.39 6.32 2.97
C ALA A 53 -17.47 7.04 3.97
N ALA A 54 -17.91 7.20 5.22
CA ALA A 54 -17.08 7.79 6.27
C ALA A 54 -15.83 6.92 6.56
N VAL A 55 -16.00 5.60 6.62
CA VAL A 55 -14.87 4.66 6.80
C VAL A 55 -13.90 4.74 5.64
N ALA A 56 -14.39 4.77 4.39
CA ALA A 56 -13.55 4.91 3.21
C ALA A 56 -12.76 6.23 3.24
N THR A 57 -13.35 7.34 3.72
CA THR A 57 -12.66 8.64 3.83
C THR A 57 -11.53 8.60 4.84
N VAL A 58 -11.78 8.07 6.06
CA VAL A 58 -10.76 7.99 7.12
C VAL A 58 -9.62 7.07 6.72
N MET A 59 -9.94 5.96 6.04
CA MET A 59 -8.94 5.02 5.54
C MET A 59 -8.25 5.48 4.24
N GLY A 60 -8.62 6.63 3.67
CA GLY A 60 -8.05 7.13 2.42
C GLY A 60 -8.39 6.28 1.19
N LEU A 61 -9.42 5.43 1.26
CA LEU A 61 -9.95 4.65 0.12
C LEU A 61 -10.85 5.47 -0.82
N VAL A 62 -11.23 6.69 -0.43
CA VAL A 62 -11.96 7.58 -1.33
C VAL A 62 -11.02 8.02 -2.45
N ALA A 63 -11.40 7.73 -3.70
CA ALA A 63 -10.73 8.23 -4.89
C ALA A 63 -10.64 9.75 -4.76
N GLN A 64 -9.41 10.27 -4.60
CA GLN A 64 -9.18 11.70 -4.49
C GLN A 64 -9.79 12.37 -5.72
N GLY A 65 -10.62 13.38 -5.46
CA GLY A 65 -11.62 13.90 -6.39
C GLY A 65 -11.13 14.01 -7.82
N ALA A 66 -12.02 13.67 -8.77
CA ALA A 66 -11.77 13.69 -10.20
C ALA A 66 -11.01 14.97 -10.61
N LEU A 67 -9.69 14.83 -10.78
CA LEU A 67 -8.83 15.91 -11.23
C LEU A 67 -9.37 16.37 -12.58
N ALA A 68 -9.73 17.64 -12.66
CA ALA A 68 -10.26 18.21 -13.89
C ALA A 68 -9.18 18.10 -14.97
N ARG A 69 -9.54 17.61 -16.15
CA ARG A 69 -8.62 17.59 -17.29
C ARG A 69 -8.22 19.03 -17.60
N SER A 70 -6.92 19.28 -17.67
CA SER A 70 -6.43 20.63 -17.92
C SER A 70 -6.82 21.10 -19.31
N ALA A 71 -7.24 22.36 -19.41
CA ALA A 71 -7.48 23.03 -20.69
C ALA A 71 -6.26 23.82 -21.19
N GLU A 72 -5.08 23.55 -20.63
CA GLU A 72 -3.82 24.11 -21.10
C GLU A 72 -3.59 23.68 -22.58
N PRO A 73 -3.22 24.59 -23.49
CA PRO A 73 -2.97 24.25 -24.90
C PRO A 73 -1.67 23.46 -25.12
N LEU A 74 -1.01 23.04 -24.04
CA LEU A 74 0.21 22.24 -24.05
C LEU A 74 -0.11 20.75 -24.07
N LYS A 75 0.71 19.97 -24.77
CA LYS A 75 0.63 18.51 -24.81
C LYS A 75 1.81 17.92 -24.04
N LEU A 76 1.54 17.00 -23.13
CA LEU A 76 2.59 16.26 -22.43
C LEU A 76 3.17 15.19 -23.35
N GLN A 77 4.45 15.29 -23.68
CA GLN A 77 5.15 14.36 -24.59
C GLN A 77 5.98 13.31 -23.84
N ALA A 78 6.56 13.68 -22.70
CA ALA A 78 7.29 12.75 -21.85
C ALA A 78 7.30 13.20 -20.39
N SER A 79 7.38 12.25 -19.47
CA SER A 79 7.53 12.48 -18.03
C SER A 79 8.71 11.69 -17.49
N PHE A 80 9.68 12.38 -16.88
CA PHE A 80 10.83 11.80 -16.22
C PHE A 80 10.64 11.96 -14.71
N VAL A 81 10.28 10.87 -14.03
CA VAL A 81 10.10 10.84 -12.57
C VAL A 81 11.36 10.26 -11.95
N SER A 82 11.98 11.01 -11.04
CA SER A 82 13.16 10.56 -10.29
C SER A 82 12.83 10.45 -8.81
N SER A 83 13.33 9.39 -8.16
CA SER A 83 13.19 9.19 -6.71
C SER A 83 14.24 9.94 -5.89
N VAL A 84 15.36 10.35 -6.50
CA VAL A 84 16.53 10.92 -5.82
C VAL A 84 16.92 12.30 -6.42
N GLY A 85 16.23 12.77 -7.45
CA GLY A 85 16.54 14.04 -8.11
C GLY A 85 15.33 14.73 -8.74
N ASP A 86 15.60 15.80 -9.50
CA ASP A 86 14.55 16.62 -10.10
C ASP A 86 13.72 15.83 -11.12
N SER A 87 12.41 15.78 -10.87
CA SER A 87 11.46 15.31 -11.88
C SER A 87 11.29 16.36 -12.98
N ARG A 88 11.16 15.90 -14.23
CA ARG A 88 11.11 16.75 -15.42
C ARG A 88 10.00 16.31 -16.36
N ALA A 89 9.33 17.25 -17.00
CA ALA A 89 8.28 16.97 -17.97
C ALA A 89 8.62 17.66 -19.30
N LEU A 90 8.48 16.94 -20.41
CA LEU A 90 8.60 17.52 -21.75
C LEU A 90 7.20 17.91 -22.21
N LEU A 91 6.97 19.22 -22.37
CA LEU A 91 5.71 19.77 -22.84
C LEU A 91 5.90 20.37 -24.23
N ALA A 92 4.97 20.09 -25.14
CA ALA A 92 4.91 20.65 -26.47
C ALA A 92 3.80 21.72 -26.55
N GLY A 93 4.13 22.92 -27.00
CA GLY A 93 3.20 24.03 -27.19
C GLY A 93 3.35 24.70 -28.55
N ALA A 94 2.73 25.88 -28.69
CA ALA A 94 2.87 26.71 -29.89
C ALA A 94 4.34 27.13 -30.12
N ASP A 95 5.08 27.37 -29.04
CA ASP A 95 6.49 27.80 -29.06
C ASP A 95 7.48 26.62 -29.24
N GLY A 96 6.97 25.41 -29.47
CA GLY A 96 7.77 24.20 -29.61
C GLY A 96 7.81 23.34 -28.36
N GLN A 97 8.83 22.47 -28.27
CA GLN A 97 8.98 21.49 -27.19
C GLN A 97 10.00 21.97 -26.16
N ARG A 98 9.64 21.96 -24.88
CA ARG A 98 10.51 22.39 -23.79
C ARG A 98 10.36 21.51 -22.55
N ILE A 99 11.46 21.34 -21.84
CA ILE A 99 11.51 20.64 -20.56
C ILE A 99 11.17 21.62 -19.43
N TYR A 100 10.22 21.23 -18.59
CA TYR A 100 9.79 21.96 -17.41
C TYR A 100 10.03 21.16 -16.12
N ARG A 101 10.24 21.89 -15.02
CA ARG A 101 10.42 21.34 -13.66
C ARG A 101 9.24 21.69 -12.75
N VAL A 102 9.14 20.99 -11.63
CA VAL A 102 8.19 21.33 -10.57
C VAL A 102 8.48 22.76 -10.06
N GLY A 103 7.43 23.57 -9.95
CA GLY A 103 7.47 24.98 -9.56
C GLY A 103 7.61 25.95 -10.73
N GLU A 104 7.94 25.48 -11.93
CA GLU A 104 8.05 26.36 -13.11
C GLU A 104 6.67 26.80 -13.61
N SER A 105 6.61 28.03 -14.10
CA SER A 105 5.41 28.61 -14.71
C SER A 105 5.36 28.29 -16.20
N LEU A 106 4.18 27.91 -16.65
CA LEU A 106 3.86 27.59 -18.03
C LEU A 106 3.38 28.84 -18.78
N PRO A 107 3.51 28.86 -20.12
CA PRO A 107 3.04 29.96 -20.96
C PRO A 107 1.56 30.37 -20.75
N GLY A 108 0.69 29.43 -20.38
CA GLY A 108 -0.72 29.71 -20.07
C GLY A 108 -1.01 30.26 -18.67
N GLY A 109 0.03 30.59 -17.89
CA GLY A 109 -0.11 31.10 -16.52
C GLY A 109 -0.34 30.01 -15.46
N SER A 110 -0.28 28.74 -15.88
CA SER A 110 -0.35 27.57 -15.00
C SER A 110 1.00 27.29 -14.35
N VAL A 111 1.02 26.73 -13.14
CA VAL A 111 2.28 26.33 -12.46
C VAL A 111 2.36 24.83 -12.35
N LEU A 112 3.54 24.26 -12.63
CA LEU A 112 3.74 22.82 -12.61
C LEU A 112 3.91 22.33 -11.16
N ARG A 113 2.95 21.58 -10.63
CA ARG A 113 2.90 21.23 -9.19
C ARG A 113 3.49 19.87 -8.88
N ARG A 114 3.23 18.88 -9.75
CA ARG A 114 3.74 17.51 -9.59
C ARG A 114 3.90 16.85 -10.94
N ILE A 115 4.94 16.04 -11.06
CA ILE A 115 5.20 15.21 -12.23
C ILE A 115 5.02 13.76 -11.80
N GLU A 116 4.14 13.05 -12.50
CA GLU A 116 3.88 11.63 -12.28
C GLU A 116 4.19 10.83 -13.55
N ILE A 117 4.14 9.51 -13.42
CA ILE A 117 4.32 8.61 -14.56
C ILE A 117 3.10 8.76 -15.48
N GLY A 118 3.32 9.31 -16.68
CA GLY A 118 2.29 9.43 -17.70
C GLY A 118 1.29 10.58 -17.48
N ARG A 119 1.50 11.44 -16.49
CA ARG A 119 0.67 12.64 -16.28
C ARG A 119 1.40 13.70 -15.45
N VAL A 120 0.95 14.94 -15.58
CA VAL A 120 1.46 16.08 -14.81
C VAL A 120 0.28 16.80 -14.17
N LEU A 121 0.45 17.18 -12.90
CA LEU A 121 -0.51 18.02 -12.17
C LEU A 121 -0.09 19.48 -12.26
N LEU A 122 -1.03 20.30 -12.67
CA LEU A 122 -0.88 21.74 -12.88
C LEU A 122 -1.75 22.48 -11.87
N TRP A 123 -1.26 23.61 -11.40
CA TRP A 123 -2.03 24.55 -10.60
C TRP A 123 -2.46 25.71 -11.47
N ARG A 124 -3.77 25.88 -11.64
CA ARG A 124 -4.35 26.96 -12.47
C ARG A 124 -5.60 27.50 -11.79
N ASN A 125 -5.70 28.82 -11.66
CA ASN A 125 -6.88 29.49 -11.09
C ASN A 125 -7.31 28.95 -9.71
N GLY A 126 -6.35 28.57 -8.86
CA GLY A 126 -6.63 27.99 -7.53
C GLY A 126 -7.14 26.54 -7.55
N ARG A 127 -7.11 25.88 -8.71
CA ARG A 127 -7.53 24.49 -8.87
C ARG A 127 -6.36 23.63 -9.39
N GLU A 128 -6.34 22.37 -8.96
CA GLU A 128 -5.45 21.37 -9.51
C GLU A 128 -6.07 20.77 -10.78
N GLU A 129 -5.33 20.80 -11.87
CA GLU A 129 -5.72 20.25 -13.17
C GLU A 129 -4.72 19.18 -13.62
N LEU A 130 -5.19 18.17 -14.34
CA LEU A 130 -4.36 17.06 -14.82
C LEU A 130 -4.13 17.17 -16.32
N LEU A 131 -2.87 17.12 -16.72
CA LEU A 131 -2.44 16.98 -18.11
C LEU A 131 -1.88 15.57 -18.33
N ALA A 132 -2.62 14.75 -19.08
CA ALA A 132 -2.24 13.37 -19.39
C ALA A 132 -1.20 13.32 -20.53
N LEU A 133 -0.33 12.32 -20.49
CA LEU A 133 0.64 12.04 -21.54
C LEU A 133 -0.09 11.76 -22.84
N GLU A 134 0.39 12.35 -23.93
CA GLU A 134 -0.12 12.04 -25.25
C GLU A 134 0.18 10.56 -25.56
N PRO A 135 -0.82 9.74 -25.95
CA PRO A 135 -0.54 8.39 -26.38
C PRO A 135 0.43 8.45 -27.58
N PRO A 136 1.52 7.68 -27.57
CA PRO A 136 2.48 7.68 -28.68
C PRO A 136 1.73 7.33 -29.97
N GLY A 137 1.71 8.27 -30.91
CA GLY A 137 1.10 8.08 -32.21
C GLY A 137 1.73 6.88 -32.91
N ARG A 138 0.92 5.85 -33.19
CA ARG A 138 1.27 4.64 -33.95
C ARG A 138 2.60 4.01 -33.54
N THR A 139 2.57 3.14 -32.53
CA THR A 139 3.58 2.08 -32.44
C THR A 139 3.61 1.31 -33.75
N THR A 140 4.72 1.41 -34.49
CA THR A 140 5.01 0.59 -35.68
C THR A 140 5.17 -0.89 -35.36
N LEU A 141 5.16 -1.23 -34.06
CA LEU A 141 5.05 -2.60 -33.59
C LEU A 141 3.61 -3.08 -33.79
N GLN A 142 3.38 -3.81 -34.88
CA GLN A 142 2.21 -4.66 -35.00
C GLN A 142 2.27 -5.68 -33.87
N ALA A 143 1.33 -5.60 -32.93
CA ALA A 143 1.10 -6.69 -32.01
C ALA A 143 0.71 -7.91 -32.84
N ILE A 144 1.59 -8.92 -32.91
CA ILE A 144 1.27 -10.20 -33.53
C ILE A 144 0.17 -10.81 -32.66
N LYS A 145 -1.09 -10.62 -33.06
CA LYS A 145 -2.24 -11.24 -32.42
C LYS A 145 -2.15 -12.73 -32.71
N GLY A 146 -1.53 -13.48 -31.79
CA GLY A 146 -1.51 -14.93 -31.83
C GLY A 146 -2.94 -15.45 -31.77
N SER A 147 -3.51 -15.75 -32.93
CA SER A 147 -4.75 -16.51 -33.02
C SER A 147 -4.37 -17.97 -32.93
N ALA A 148 -4.67 -18.60 -31.79
CA ALA A 148 -4.69 -20.05 -31.70
C ALA A 148 -5.74 -20.50 -30.68
N PRO A 149 -6.91 -20.97 -31.11
CA PRO A 149 -7.59 -22.02 -30.38
C PRO A 149 -6.84 -23.34 -30.68
N GLY A 150 -6.08 -23.84 -29.71
CA GLY A 150 -5.67 -25.26 -29.70
C GLY A 150 -4.29 -25.63 -30.21
N ALA A 151 -3.27 -24.77 -30.14
CA ALA A 151 -1.88 -25.18 -30.37
C ALA A 151 -1.08 -25.20 -29.05
N VAL A 152 -0.59 -26.38 -28.69
CA VAL A 152 0.31 -26.60 -27.55
C VAL A 152 1.57 -25.76 -27.74
N ALA A 153 1.87 -24.90 -26.77
CA ALA A 153 3.04 -24.03 -26.80
C ALA A 153 4.33 -24.86 -26.78
N PRO A 154 5.26 -24.72 -27.74
CA PRO A 154 6.64 -25.07 -27.48
C PRO A 154 7.21 -23.99 -26.55
N ALA A 155 7.76 -24.42 -25.42
CA ALA A 155 8.52 -23.58 -24.51
C ALA A 155 9.65 -22.90 -25.30
N SER A 156 9.44 -21.64 -25.66
CA SER A 156 10.44 -20.84 -26.36
C SER A 156 11.53 -20.51 -25.36
N SER A 157 12.61 -21.28 -25.38
CA SER A 157 13.85 -20.97 -24.66
C SER A 157 14.42 -19.68 -25.26
N LEU A 158 14.15 -18.58 -24.57
CA LEU A 158 14.73 -17.27 -24.82
C LEU A 158 16.24 -17.35 -24.56
N TYR A 159 17.03 -17.70 -25.58
CA TYR A 159 18.49 -17.66 -25.54
C TYR A 159 18.99 -16.22 -25.65
N LEU A 160 18.74 -15.41 -24.62
CA LEU A 160 19.52 -14.21 -24.39
C LEU A 160 20.93 -14.66 -23.97
N ARG A 161 21.92 -14.50 -24.87
CA ARG A 161 23.34 -14.56 -24.50
C ARG A 161 23.81 -13.15 -24.17
N PRO A 162 24.03 -12.79 -22.89
CA PRO A 162 24.69 -11.55 -22.55
C PRO A 162 26.17 -11.72 -22.86
N THR A 163 26.68 -11.06 -23.90
CA THR A 163 28.13 -10.92 -24.07
C THR A 163 28.61 -9.86 -23.09
N ALA A 164 29.00 -10.28 -21.88
CA ALA A 164 29.74 -9.42 -20.98
C ALA A 164 31.15 -9.20 -21.57
N THR A 165 31.39 -8.03 -22.16
CA THR A 165 32.75 -7.58 -22.50
C THR A 165 33.55 -7.43 -21.21
N LYS A 166 34.52 -8.32 -21.00
CA LYS A 166 35.47 -8.26 -19.89
C LYS A 166 36.32 -6.98 -20.06
N ARG A 167 36.31 -6.10 -19.06
CA ARG A 167 37.25 -4.96 -18.98
C ARG A 167 38.68 -5.48 -19.14
N GLN A 168 39.40 -4.95 -20.12
CA GLN A 168 40.87 -5.01 -20.12
C GLN A 168 41.38 -3.99 -19.11
N SER A 169 42.03 -4.48 -18.06
CA SER A 169 42.94 -3.70 -17.22
C SER A 169 44.31 -3.69 -17.90
N GLU A 170 44.79 -2.50 -18.24
CA GLU A 170 46.23 -2.20 -18.19
C GLU A 170 46.64 -1.88 -16.75
#